data_AF-A0A850B1Y1-F1
#
_entry.id   AF-A0A850B1Y1-F1
#
_cell.length_a   1.000
_cell.length_b   1.000
_cell.length_c   1.000
_cell.angle_alpha   90.00
_cell.angle_beta   90.00
_cell.angle_gamma   90.00
#
_symmetry.space_group_name_H-M   'P 1'
#
loop_
_entity.id
_entity.type
_entity.pdbx_description
1 polymer ?
#
loop_
_entity_poly.entity_id
_entity_poly.type
_entity_poly.pdbx_seq_one_letter_code
_entity_poly.pdbx_strand_id
1 'polypeptide(L)'
;MAHLVDSLKNESIAATRAKLAAAHEFIVSRAQTFLRQSPMAVPGWGSATKRLSVDLSGSERPELIKKPSERFAEILNMAATVERLLAALQWFAEEPRFRDLEVLICHPSTSSSTNTNDLVLAEKHGLVCVRCEVSDVAARSAGQNAKEKKDLKALRCDAGVPDDGVYRFLCTSNEFAEALISKKRDWTALPYRYIVHRALDDSRTVILEIVPPSSPRLLPGAGADAAHHASSSTEAPE
;
A
#
# COMPACT_ATOMS: atom_id res chain seq x y z
N MET A 1 22.35 1.61 -6.39
CA MET A 1 22.04 0.18 -6.69
C MET A 1 20.73 0.14 -7.44
N ALA A 2 20.58 -0.71 -8.45
CA ALA A 2 19.32 -0.83 -9.18
C ALA A 2 18.21 -1.37 -8.24
N HIS A 3 17.02 -0.80 -8.36
CA HIS A 3 15.81 -1.30 -7.70
C HIS A 3 15.38 -2.63 -8.32
N LEU A 4 14.73 -3.52 -7.54
CA LEU A 4 14.22 -4.78 -8.07
C LEU A 4 13.10 -4.53 -9.09
N VAL A 5 12.09 -3.75 -8.69
CA VAL A 5 10.98 -3.28 -9.53
C VAL A 5 11.20 -1.79 -9.78
N ASP A 6 11.26 -1.39 -11.04
CA ASP A 6 11.47 0.01 -11.43
C ASP A 6 10.24 0.87 -11.14
N SER A 7 10.43 2.18 -11.20
CA SER A 7 9.38 3.16 -10.96
C SER A 7 8.53 3.38 -12.21
N LEU A 8 7.23 3.57 -12.03
CA LEU A 8 6.28 3.94 -13.09
C LEU A 8 5.95 5.43 -12.97
N LYS A 9 5.79 6.13 -14.10
CA LYS A 9 5.57 7.59 -14.11
C LYS A 9 4.68 8.01 -15.26
N ASN A 10 3.82 8.99 -15.01
CA ASN A 10 2.94 9.62 -16.01
C ASN A 10 2.08 8.60 -16.77
N GLU A 11 1.40 7.72 -16.02
CA GLU A 11 0.55 6.67 -16.59
C GLU A 11 -0.84 6.69 -15.95
N SER A 12 -1.84 6.18 -16.66
CA SER A 12 -3.14 5.95 -16.03
C SER A 12 -3.04 4.92 -14.90
N ILE A 13 -3.96 5.00 -13.94
CA ILE A 13 -4.07 4.00 -12.87
C ILE A 13 -4.19 2.59 -13.46
N ALA A 14 -5.02 2.41 -14.51
CA ALA A 14 -5.22 1.12 -15.16
C ALA A 14 -3.93 0.55 -15.79
N ALA A 15 -3.17 1.37 -16.52
CA ALA A 15 -1.92 0.94 -17.15
C ALA A 15 -0.86 0.59 -16.09
N THR A 16 -0.73 1.42 -15.04
CA THR A 16 0.17 1.19 -13.91
C THR A 16 -0.15 -0.15 -13.24
N ARG A 17 -1.42 -0.43 -12.98
CA ARG A 17 -1.87 -1.70 -12.38
C ARG A 17 -1.53 -2.91 -13.24
N ALA A 18 -1.75 -2.84 -14.55
CA ALA A 18 -1.43 -3.94 -15.46
C ALA A 18 0.08 -4.29 -15.42
N LYS A 19 0.95 -3.28 -15.43
CA LYS A 19 2.40 -3.47 -15.34
C LYS A 19 2.84 -4.04 -13.99
N LEU A 20 2.26 -3.56 -12.89
CA LEU A 20 2.53 -4.08 -11.55
C LEU A 20 2.02 -5.52 -11.38
N ALA A 21 0.86 -5.86 -11.93
CA ALA A 21 0.32 -7.21 -11.89
C ALA A 21 1.23 -8.21 -12.63
N ALA A 22 1.69 -7.86 -13.83
CA ALA A 22 2.64 -8.68 -14.58
C ALA A 22 3.97 -8.86 -13.81
N ALA A 23 4.48 -7.78 -13.19
CA ALA A 23 5.68 -7.85 -12.35
C ALA A 23 5.47 -8.75 -11.13
N HIS A 24 4.32 -8.63 -10.46
CA HIS A 24 3.92 -9.45 -9.31
C HIS A 24 3.84 -10.93 -9.65
N GLU A 25 3.10 -11.28 -10.69
CA GLU A 25 2.94 -12.66 -11.15
C GLU A 25 4.30 -13.31 -11.42
N PHE A 26 5.19 -12.59 -12.12
CA PHE A 26 6.54 -13.05 -12.39
C PHE A 26 7.34 -13.32 -11.10
N ILE A 27 7.43 -12.34 -10.18
CA ILE A 27 8.25 -12.51 -8.97
C ILE A 27 7.68 -13.61 -8.05
N VAL A 28 6.36 -13.75 -7.96
CA VAL A 28 5.71 -14.81 -7.17
C VAL A 28 5.99 -16.18 -7.78
N SER A 29 5.87 -16.33 -9.09
CA SER A 29 6.17 -17.59 -9.79
C SER A 29 7.63 -18.03 -9.59
N ARG A 30 8.58 -17.10 -9.67
CA ARG A 30 10.01 -17.36 -9.42
C ARG A 30 10.26 -17.73 -7.95
N ALA A 31 9.64 -17.02 -7.01
CA ALA A 31 9.73 -17.32 -5.57
C ALA A 31 9.19 -18.72 -5.23
N GLN A 32 8.04 -19.11 -5.79
CA GLN A 32 7.45 -20.43 -5.59
C GLN A 32 8.32 -21.55 -6.18
N THR A 33 8.88 -21.33 -7.37
CA THR A 33 9.80 -22.30 -8.00
C THR A 33 11.06 -22.48 -7.16
N PHE A 34 11.64 -21.39 -6.67
CA PHE A 34 12.77 -21.41 -5.77
C PHE A 34 12.48 -22.21 -4.47
N LEU A 35 11.31 -22.00 -3.86
CA LEU A 35 10.91 -22.74 -2.66
C LEU A 35 10.78 -24.25 -2.92
N ARG A 36 10.19 -24.66 -4.04
CA ARG A 36 10.05 -26.07 -4.42
C ARG A 36 11.40 -26.78 -4.60
N GLN A 37 12.43 -26.03 -5.02
CA GLN A 37 13.78 -26.55 -5.25
C GLN A 37 14.70 -26.44 -4.02
N SER A 38 14.27 -25.72 -2.98
CA SER A 38 15.11 -25.45 -1.81
C SER A 38 15.16 -26.66 -0.86
N PRO A 39 16.35 -27.06 -0.36
CA PRO A 39 16.47 -28.20 0.55
C PRO A 39 15.79 -27.90 1.89
N MET A 40 14.80 -28.72 2.27
CA MET A 40 13.95 -28.49 3.45
C MET A 40 14.56 -28.93 4.80
N ALA A 41 15.56 -29.81 4.79
CA ALA A 41 16.03 -30.54 5.98
C ALA A 41 17.37 -30.01 6.55
N VAL A 42 17.57 -28.69 6.59
CA VAL A 42 18.80 -28.09 7.13
C VAL A 42 18.52 -27.41 8.49
N PRO A 43 19.31 -27.65 9.55
CA PRO A 43 19.22 -26.89 10.79
C PRO A 43 19.32 -25.39 10.51
N GLY A 44 18.39 -24.60 11.05
CA GLY A 44 18.35 -23.15 10.79
C GLY A 44 17.85 -22.77 9.39
N TRP A 45 17.10 -23.64 8.72
CA TRP A 45 16.53 -23.45 7.37
C TRP A 45 16.05 -22.03 7.11
N GLY A 46 15.17 -21.46 7.95
CA GLY A 46 14.61 -20.13 7.70
C GLY A 46 15.67 -19.01 7.63
N SER A 47 16.74 -19.09 8.44
CA SER A 47 17.83 -18.10 8.41
C SER A 47 18.71 -18.24 7.17
N ALA A 48 18.88 -19.47 6.67
CA ALA A 48 19.60 -19.74 5.43
C ALA A 48 18.77 -19.34 4.21
N THR A 49 17.54 -19.87 4.10
CA THR A 49 16.63 -19.68 2.97
C THR A 49 16.36 -18.21 2.70
N LYS A 50 16.14 -17.38 3.73
CA LYS A 50 15.89 -15.95 3.55
C LYS A 50 17.05 -15.18 2.87
N ARG A 51 18.28 -15.72 2.95
CA ARG A 51 19.51 -15.14 2.38
C ARG A 51 19.87 -15.69 1.01
N LEU A 52 19.27 -16.81 0.61
CA LEU A 52 19.50 -17.41 -0.69
C LEU A 52 18.97 -16.48 -1.78
N SER A 53 19.68 -16.48 -2.91
CA SER A 53 19.34 -15.66 -4.06
C SER A 53 18.36 -16.43 -4.95
N VAL A 54 17.27 -15.78 -5.33
CA VAL A 54 16.35 -16.25 -6.35
C VAL A 54 16.81 -15.70 -7.69
N ASP A 55 16.91 -16.57 -8.68
CA ASP A 55 17.15 -16.18 -10.05
C ASP A 55 15.87 -15.55 -10.63
N LEU A 56 16.01 -14.36 -11.19
CA LEU A 56 14.97 -13.58 -11.86
C LEU A 56 15.29 -13.37 -13.34
N SER A 57 16.32 -14.02 -13.87
CA SER A 57 16.57 -14.07 -15.31
C SER A 57 15.54 -14.96 -16.02
N GLY A 58 15.27 -14.66 -17.28
CA GLY A 58 14.31 -15.39 -18.10
C GLY A 58 13.80 -14.55 -19.26
N SER A 59 13.38 -15.21 -20.33
CA SER A 59 12.79 -14.56 -21.51
C SER A 59 11.45 -13.90 -21.22
N GLU A 60 10.72 -14.40 -20.22
CA GLU A 60 9.42 -13.88 -19.79
C GLU A 60 9.52 -12.74 -18.77
N ARG A 61 10.74 -12.29 -18.44
CA ARG A 61 10.96 -11.24 -17.42
C ARG A 61 10.30 -9.93 -17.87
N PRO A 62 9.33 -9.39 -17.11
CA PRO A 62 8.74 -8.09 -17.41
C PRO A 62 9.79 -6.99 -17.39
N GLU A 63 9.63 -5.98 -18.27
CA GLU A 63 10.57 -4.85 -18.37
C GLU A 63 10.77 -4.13 -17.02
N LEU A 64 9.74 -4.14 -16.17
CA LEU A 64 9.75 -3.51 -14.86
C LEU A 64 10.73 -4.17 -13.87
N ILE A 65 11.10 -5.44 -14.08
CA ILE A 65 12.05 -6.17 -13.24
C ILE A 65 13.48 -5.93 -13.73
N LYS A 66 14.26 -5.13 -12.98
CA LYS A 66 15.58 -4.67 -13.43
C LYS A 66 16.74 -5.55 -12.94
N LYS A 67 16.55 -6.32 -11.88
CA LYS A 67 17.60 -7.20 -11.34
C LYS A 67 17.50 -8.61 -11.94
N PRO A 68 18.62 -9.26 -12.27
CA PRO A 68 18.63 -10.66 -12.69
C PRO A 68 18.48 -11.62 -11.51
N SER A 69 18.63 -11.14 -10.27
CA SER A 69 18.46 -11.93 -9.05
C SER A 69 18.28 -11.04 -7.82
N GLU A 70 17.68 -11.60 -6.78
CA GLU A 70 17.51 -10.93 -5.48
C GLU A 70 17.40 -11.95 -4.34
N ARG A 71 17.74 -11.53 -3.11
CA ARG A 71 17.54 -12.33 -1.90
C ARG A 71 16.06 -12.69 -1.72
N PHE A 72 15.78 -13.93 -1.32
CA PHE A 72 14.42 -14.44 -1.15
C PHE A 72 13.56 -13.57 -0.20
N ALA A 73 14.12 -13.10 0.93
CA ALA A 73 13.41 -12.20 1.83
C ALA A 73 12.97 -10.89 1.17
N GLU A 74 13.84 -10.30 0.34
CA GLU A 74 13.55 -9.04 -0.34
C GLU A 74 12.50 -9.25 -1.45
N ILE A 75 12.45 -10.43 -2.07
CA ILE A 75 11.37 -10.78 -3.01
C ILE A 75 10.02 -10.86 -2.30
N LEU A 76 9.97 -11.47 -1.11
CA LEU A 76 8.72 -11.53 -0.34
C LEU A 76 8.26 -10.12 0.09
N ASN A 77 9.18 -9.27 0.56
CA ASN A 77 8.85 -7.88 0.90
C ASN A 77 8.38 -7.09 -0.33
N MET A 78 9.03 -7.29 -1.47
CA MET A 78 8.63 -6.67 -2.74
C MET A 78 7.24 -7.12 -3.18
N ALA A 79 6.97 -8.42 -3.18
CA ALA A 79 5.66 -8.97 -3.51
C ALA A 79 4.57 -8.36 -2.62
N ALA A 80 4.80 -8.33 -1.31
CA ALA A 80 3.86 -7.75 -0.36
C ALA A 80 3.66 -6.23 -0.56
N THR A 81 4.69 -5.51 -1.01
CA THR A 81 4.59 -4.07 -1.36
C THR A 81 3.77 -3.88 -2.64
N VAL A 82 4.05 -4.67 -3.67
CA VAL A 82 3.32 -4.63 -4.95
C VAL A 82 1.84 -5.00 -4.76
N GLU A 83 1.53 -6.00 -3.94
CA GLU A 83 0.16 -6.38 -3.58
C GLU A 83 -0.61 -5.21 -2.96
N ARG A 84 -0.01 -4.51 -1.98
CA ARG A 84 -0.63 -3.35 -1.36
C ARG A 84 -0.79 -2.17 -2.32
N LEU A 85 0.18 -1.97 -3.23
CA LEU A 85 0.06 -0.96 -4.29
C LEU A 85 -1.08 -1.29 -5.26
N LEU A 86 -1.22 -2.55 -5.67
CA LEU A 86 -2.31 -2.99 -6.53
C LEU A 86 -3.68 -2.77 -5.87
N ALA A 87 -3.81 -3.10 -4.59
CA ALA A 87 -5.01 -2.87 -3.79
C ALA A 87 -5.32 -1.37 -3.65
N ALA A 88 -4.31 -0.54 -3.36
CA ALA A 88 -4.47 0.91 -3.26
C ALA A 88 -4.89 1.53 -4.59
N LEU A 89 -4.24 1.17 -5.70
CA LEU A 89 -4.58 1.65 -7.04
C LEU A 89 -5.99 1.22 -7.46
N GLN A 90 -6.43 0.00 -7.11
CA GLN A 90 -7.82 -0.42 -7.35
C GLN A 90 -8.80 0.46 -6.57
N TRP A 91 -8.54 0.72 -5.29
CA TRP A 91 -9.39 1.61 -4.49
C TRP A 91 -9.47 3.03 -5.06
N PHE A 92 -8.33 3.62 -5.44
CA PHE A 92 -8.32 4.95 -6.07
C PHE A 92 -9.06 4.99 -7.41
N ALA A 93 -9.04 3.89 -8.18
CA ALA A 93 -9.78 3.81 -9.44
C ALA A 93 -11.31 3.79 -9.25
N GLU A 94 -11.79 3.34 -8.09
CA GLU A 94 -13.22 3.23 -7.78
C GLU A 94 -13.76 4.38 -6.93
N GLU A 95 -12.91 5.01 -6.12
CA GLU A 95 -13.29 6.16 -5.29
C GLU A 95 -13.59 7.38 -6.19
N PRO A 96 -14.84 7.91 -6.19
CA PRO A 96 -15.25 8.97 -7.09
C PRO A 96 -14.38 10.23 -7.04
N ARG A 97 -13.81 10.56 -5.87
CA ARG A 97 -12.90 11.70 -5.69
C ARG A 97 -11.58 11.57 -6.45
N PHE A 98 -11.14 10.35 -6.75
CA PHE A 98 -9.80 10.06 -7.25
C PHE A 98 -9.77 9.31 -8.58
N ARG A 99 -10.92 8.85 -9.08
CA ARG A 99 -11.04 7.98 -10.26
C ARG A 99 -10.42 8.51 -11.54
N ASP A 100 -10.37 9.84 -11.69
CA ASP A 100 -9.89 10.53 -12.89
C ASP A 100 -8.43 11.00 -12.77
N LEU A 101 -7.76 10.67 -11.66
CA LEU A 101 -6.35 10.98 -11.46
C LEU A 101 -5.45 10.01 -12.23
N GLU A 102 -4.25 10.49 -12.53
CA GLU A 102 -3.17 9.72 -13.16
C GLU A 102 -2.05 9.46 -12.16
N VAL A 103 -1.32 8.37 -12.36
CA VAL A 103 -0.12 8.04 -11.59
C VAL A 103 1.01 8.93 -12.06
N LEU A 104 1.33 9.96 -11.27
CA LEU A 104 2.48 10.80 -11.52
C LEU A 104 3.77 10.03 -11.23
N ILE A 105 3.80 9.32 -10.11
CA ILE A 105 4.91 8.44 -9.74
C ILE A 105 4.41 7.27 -8.90
N CYS A 106 4.97 6.10 -9.14
CA CYS A 106 4.80 4.90 -8.34
C CYS A 106 6.17 4.24 -8.15
N HIS A 107 6.57 4.06 -6.89
CA HIS A 107 7.81 3.43 -6.46
C HIS A 107 7.49 2.12 -5.73
N PRO A 108 7.47 0.97 -6.43
CA PRO A 108 7.15 -0.32 -5.80
C PRO A 108 8.27 -0.86 -4.92
N SER A 109 9.47 -0.31 -5.06
CA SER A 109 10.60 -0.61 -4.22
C SER A 109 10.82 0.52 -3.23
N THR A 110 11.20 0.17 -1.99
CA THR A 110 11.45 1.12 -0.90
C THR A 110 12.24 2.33 -1.40
N SER A 111 11.58 3.49 -1.48
CA SER A 111 12.22 4.68 -2.00
C SER A 111 13.28 5.16 -0.99
N SER A 112 14.54 5.19 -1.42
CA SER A 112 15.66 5.58 -0.54
C SER A 112 15.87 7.10 -0.50
N SER A 113 15.15 7.86 -1.33
CA SER A 113 15.22 9.32 -1.36
C SER A 113 14.30 9.92 -0.31
N THR A 114 14.86 10.80 0.52
CA THR A 114 14.20 11.43 1.69
C THR A 114 13.04 12.38 1.38
N ASN A 115 12.45 12.36 0.18
CA ASN A 115 11.38 13.26 -0.25
C ASN A 115 10.45 12.66 -1.33
N THR A 116 10.48 11.35 -1.52
CA THR A 116 9.60 10.65 -2.46
C THR A 116 8.54 9.87 -1.70
N ASN A 117 7.34 9.81 -2.26
CA ASN A 117 6.28 8.94 -1.76
C ASN A 117 6.12 7.74 -2.69
N ASP A 118 5.73 6.60 -2.13
CA ASP A 118 5.59 5.35 -2.89
C ASP A 118 4.53 5.44 -3.99
N LEU A 119 3.49 6.25 -3.79
CA LEU A 119 2.49 6.56 -4.81
C LEU A 119 2.11 8.03 -4.75
N VAL A 120 2.09 8.68 -5.91
CA VAL A 120 1.57 10.04 -6.07
C VAL A 120 0.60 10.07 -7.25
N LEU A 121 -0.61 10.55 -6.99
CA LEU A 121 -1.61 10.76 -8.03
C LEU A 121 -1.80 12.26 -8.29
N ALA A 122 -2.00 12.60 -9.54
CA ALA A 122 -2.15 13.96 -10.01
C ALA A 122 -3.25 14.06 -11.07
N GLU A 123 -3.79 15.26 -11.25
CA GLU A 123 -4.58 15.57 -12.44
C GLU A 123 -3.70 15.51 -13.71
N LYS A 124 -4.32 15.50 -14.90
CA LYS A 124 -3.63 15.46 -16.20
C LYS A 124 -2.58 16.56 -16.42
N HIS A 125 -2.67 17.67 -15.69
CA HIS A 125 -1.72 18.79 -15.76
C HIS A 125 -0.58 18.68 -14.73
N GLY A 126 -0.50 17.58 -13.98
CA GLY A 126 0.55 17.33 -12.99
C GLY A 126 0.28 17.95 -11.61
N LEU A 127 -0.91 18.52 -11.37
CA LEU A 127 -1.30 18.99 -10.04
C LEU A 127 -1.47 17.80 -9.09
N VAL A 128 -0.61 17.71 -8.08
CA VAL A 128 -0.62 16.61 -7.12
C VAL A 128 -1.85 16.71 -6.22
N CYS A 129 -2.66 15.65 -6.20
CA CYS A 129 -3.87 15.55 -5.36
C CYS A 129 -3.70 14.52 -4.24
N VAL A 130 -2.89 13.48 -4.45
CA VAL A 130 -2.74 12.36 -3.51
C VAL A 130 -1.28 11.99 -3.32
N ARG A 131 -0.90 11.69 -2.07
CA ARG A 131 0.36 11.02 -1.71
C ARG A 131 0.06 9.80 -0.84
N CYS A 132 0.59 8.62 -1.18
CA CYS A 132 0.56 7.43 -0.31
C CYS A 132 1.98 6.95 0.01
N GLU A 133 2.17 6.50 1.25
CA GLU A 133 3.25 5.60 1.65
C GLU A 133 2.71 4.17 1.76
N VAL A 134 3.49 3.20 1.32
CA VAL A 134 3.13 1.78 1.39
C VAL A 134 3.99 1.13 2.46
N SER A 135 3.32 0.44 3.38
CA SER A 135 3.99 -0.23 4.50
C SER A 135 3.90 -1.73 4.35
N ASP A 136 5.05 -2.37 4.15
CA ASP A 136 5.18 -3.82 4.09
C ASP A 136 5.11 -4.49 5.48
N VAL A 137 5.13 -3.69 6.55
CA VAL A 137 5.13 -4.14 7.94
C VAL A 137 3.87 -4.93 8.26
N ALA A 138 4.08 -6.18 8.69
CA ALA A 138 3.06 -7.03 9.30
C ALA A 138 3.30 -7.10 10.82
N ALA A 139 2.87 -6.07 11.56
CA ALA A 139 3.06 -5.98 13.00
C ALA A 139 1.81 -5.53 13.73
N ARG A 140 1.57 -6.08 14.91
CA ARG A 140 0.45 -5.71 15.80
C ARG A 140 0.79 -4.57 16.76
N SER A 141 1.83 -3.80 16.47
CA SER A 141 2.31 -2.69 17.30
C SER A 141 2.61 -1.46 16.44
N ALA A 142 2.04 -0.31 16.82
CA ALA A 142 2.25 0.97 16.15
C ALA A 142 3.73 1.41 16.16
N GLY A 143 4.50 0.98 17.17
CA GLY A 143 5.90 1.37 17.35
C GLY A 143 6.92 0.54 16.55
N GLN A 144 6.48 -0.45 15.78
CA GLN A 144 7.39 -1.38 15.10
C GLN A 144 8.40 -0.63 14.20
N ASN A 145 9.68 -0.70 14.55
CA ASN A 145 10.80 -0.09 13.82
C ASN A 145 10.64 1.41 13.51
N ALA A 146 9.82 2.12 14.29
CA ALA A 146 9.41 3.51 14.03
C ALA A 146 8.86 3.72 12.59
N LYS A 147 8.25 2.69 11.99
CA LYS A 147 7.78 2.74 10.59
C LYS A 147 6.70 3.80 10.40
N GLU A 148 5.68 3.85 11.27
CA GLU A 148 4.66 4.91 11.23
C GLU A 148 5.30 6.31 11.22
N LYS A 149 6.25 6.56 12.13
CA LYS A 149 6.94 7.85 12.22
C LYS A 149 7.70 8.20 10.95
N LYS A 150 8.32 7.22 10.28
CA LYS A 150 9.02 7.42 9.01
C LYS A 150 8.05 7.75 7.88
N ASP A 151 6.94 7.01 7.81
CA ASP A 151 5.92 7.18 6.78
C ASP A 151 5.24 8.55 6.92
N LEU A 152 4.88 8.95 8.15
CA LEU A 152 4.34 10.27 8.43
C LEU A 152 5.32 11.39 8.07
N LYS A 153 6.61 11.21 8.35
CA LYS A 153 7.63 12.19 7.96
C LYS A 153 7.73 12.31 6.43
N ALA A 154 7.69 11.20 5.70
CA ALA A 154 7.70 11.20 4.23
C ALA A 154 6.46 11.88 3.64
N LEU A 155 5.31 11.75 4.32
CA LEU A 155 4.06 12.44 3.97
C LEU A 155 3.97 13.88 4.50
N ARG A 156 4.99 14.36 5.23
CA ARG A 156 5.02 15.67 5.91
C ARG A 156 3.87 15.87 6.91
N CYS A 157 3.48 14.78 7.59
CA CYS A 157 2.42 14.72 8.60
C CYS A 157 2.94 14.56 10.04
N ASP A 158 4.25 14.51 10.25
CA ASP A 158 4.85 14.28 11.56
C ASP A 158 4.63 15.43 12.55
N ALA A 159 4.46 16.66 12.05
CA ALA A 159 4.10 17.84 12.85
C ALA A 159 2.61 18.23 12.74
N GLY A 160 1.80 17.44 12.02
CA GLY A 160 0.41 17.74 11.69
C GLY A 160 0.14 17.69 10.20
N VAL A 161 -1.14 17.57 9.83
CA VAL A 161 -1.57 17.44 8.43
C VAL A 161 -1.50 18.81 7.74
N PRO A 162 -0.74 18.94 6.63
CA PRO A 162 -0.67 20.21 5.90
C PRO A 162 -2.01 20.60 5.27
N ASP A 163 -2.33 21.90 5.31
CA ASP A 163 -3.49 22.50 4.64
C ASP A 163 -3.10 22.95 3.22
N ASP A 164 -2.72 22.00 2.38
CA ASP A 164 -2.27 22.22 1.00
C ASP A 164 -3.19 21.58 -0.06
N GLY A 165 -4.37 21.12 0.36
CA GLY A 165 -5.33 20.43 -0.51
C GLY A 165 -4.90 19.03 -0.96
N VAL A 166 -3.77 18.50 -0.48
CA VAL A 166 -3.28 17.18 -0.86
C VAL A 166 -3.74 16.11 0.13
N TYR A 167 -4.45 15.10 -0.36
CA TYR A 167 -4.84 13.94 0.43
C TYR A 167 -3.63 13.03 0.69
N ARG A 168 -3.54 12.50 1.91
CA ARG A 168 -2.39 11.71 2.36
C ARG A 168 -2.85 10.39 2.92
N PHE A 169 -2.25 9.31 2.46
CA PHE A 169 -2.66 7.97 2.83
C PHE A 169 -1.48 7.13 3.31
N LEU A 170 -1.77 6.19 4.20
CA LEU A 170 -0.90 5.08 4.53
C LEU A 170 -1.58 3.78 4.08
N CYS A 171 -0.96 3.09 3.14
CA CYS A 171 -1.44 1.86 2.54
C CYS A 171 -0.74 0.68 3.26
N THR A 172 -1.44 -0.07 4.12
CA THR A 172 -0.81 -1.00 5.09
C THR A 172 -1.57 -2.33 5.26
N SER A 173 -1.00 -3.32 5.98
CA SER A 173 -1.74 -4.53 6.38
C SER A 173 -2.80 -4.23 7.46
N ASN A 174 -3.82 -5.09 7.54
CA ASN A 174 -4.87 -5.01 8.55
C ASN A 174 -4.34 -5.00 9.99
N GLU A 175 -3.38 -5.87 10.33
CA GLU A 175 -2.83 -5.97 11.68
C GLU A 175 -2.12 -4.68 12.10
N PHE A 176 -1.39 -4.05 11.17
CA PHE A 176 -0.72 -2.79 11.45
C PHE A 176 -1.73 -1.65 11.52
N ALA A 177 -2.73 -1.62 10.63
CA ALA A 177 -3.83 -0.65 10.72
C ALA A 177 -4.57 -0.72 12.06
N GLU A 178 -4.93 -1.92 12.53
CA GLU A 178 -5.56 -2.14 13.84
C GLU A 178 -4.70 -1.59 15.00
N ALA A 179 -3.39 -1.79 14.94
CA ALA A 179 -2.46 -1.24 15.93
C ALA A 179 -2.43 0.29 15.86
N LEU A 180 -2.41 0.87 14.65
CA LEU A 180 -2.37 2.30 14.41
C LEU A 180 -3.65 3.01 14.82
N ILE A 181 -4.82 2.39 14.67
CA ILE A 181 -6.12 2.97 15.03
C ILE A 181 -6.57 2.59 16.44
N SER A 182 -5.73 1.90 17.21
CA SER A 182 -6.09 1.37 18.52
C SER A 182 -6.61 2.46 19.47
N LYS A 183 -7.71 2.17 20.18
CA LYS A 183 -8.24 3.04 21.25
C LYS A 183 -7.25 3.23 22.41
N LYS A 184 -6.23 2.37 22.51
CA LYS A 184 -5.17 2.46 23.53
C LYS A 184 -4.12 3.54 23.23
N ARG A 185 -4.09 4.10 22.02
CA ARG A 185 -3.18 5.20 21.70
C ARG A 185 -3.63 6.48 22.38
N ASP A 186 -2.66 7.26 22.84
CA ASP A 186 -2.91 8.63 23.28
C ASP A 186 -3.13 9.54 22.08
N TRP A 187 -4.36 9.52 21.57
CA TRP A 187 -4.77 10.36 20.46
C TRP A 187 -4.70 11.86 20.80
N THR A 188 -4.78 12.24 22.08
CA THR A 188 -4.75 13.66 22.45
C THR A 188 -3.39 14.29 22.20
N ALA A 189 -2.32 13.50 22.24
CA ALA A 189 -0.96 13.93 21.95
C ALA A 189 -0.60 13.92 20.45
N LEU A 190 -1.43 13.36 19.57
CA LEU A 190 -1.10 13.20 18.14
C LEU A 190 -1.72 14.33 17.29
N PRO A 191 -0.94 14.94 16.36
CA PRO A 191 -1.39 16.06 15.53
C PRO A 191 -2.17 15.62 14.28
N TYR A 192 -2.62 14.37 14.21
CA TYR A 192 -3.38 13.79 13.10
C TYR A 192 -4.31 12.68 13.58
N ARG A 193 -5.21 12.22 12.72
CA ARG A 193 -6.09 11.06 12.88
C ARG A 193 -6.07 10.22 11.61
N TYR A 194 -6.63 9.02 11.70
CA TYR A 194 -6.87 8.17 10.54
C TYR A 194 -8.36 7.99 10.29
N ILE A 195 -8.77 8.09 9.02
CA ILE A 195 -10.02 7.52 8.50
C ILE A 195 -9.66 6.21 7.81
N VAL A 196 -10.42 5.16 8.12
CA VAL A 196 -10.14 3.81 7.65
C VAL A 196 -10.98 3.50 6.42
N HIS A 197 -10.30 3.18 5.32
CA HIS A 197 -10.90 2.65 4.10
C HIS A 197 -10.42 1.21 3.90
N ARG A 198 -11.35 0.29 3.62
CA ARG A 198 -10.98 -1.09 3.28
C ARG A 198 -10.69 -1.16 1.79
N ALA A 199 -9.59 -1.85 1.43
CA ALA A 199 -9.41 -2.25 0.04
C ALA A 199 -10.56 -3.16 -0.39
N LEU A 200 -10.81 -3.18 -1.69
CA LEU A 200 -11.95 -3.89 -2.29
C LEU A 200 -11.69 -5.39 -2.51
N ASP A 201 -10.46 -5.83 -2.26
CA ASP A 201 -10.00 -7.19 -2.46
C ASP A 201 -9.72 -7.90 -1.12
N ASP A 202 -9.46 -9.21 -1.21
CA ASP A 202 -9.11 -10.04 -0.06
C ASP A 202 -7.66 -9.84 0.42
N SER A 203 -6.94 -8.82 -0.08
CA SER A 203 -5.50 -8.61 0.15
C SER A 203 -5.15 -8.26 1.60
N ARG A 204 -6.15 -8.10 2.48
CA ARG A 204 -6.01 -7.56 3.85
C ARG A 204 -5.31 -6.19 3.89
N THR A 205 -5.30 -5.47 2.76
CA THR A 205 -4.81 -4.10 2.69
C THR A 205 -5.84 -3.16 3.27
N VAL A 206 -5.37 -2.22 4.09
CA VAL A 206 -6.16 -1.13 4.66
C VAL A 206 -5.53 0.19 4.23
N ILE A 207 -6.36 1.11 3.79
CA ILE A 207 -5.98 2.45 3.33
C ILE A 207 -6.38 3.43 4.44
N LEU A 208 -5.40 4.02 5.10
CA LEU A 208 -5.60 4.97 6.19
C LEU A 208 -5.41 6.39 5.67
N GLU A 209 -6.49 7.14 5.52
CA GLU A 209 -6.44 8.56 5.19
C GLU A 209 -6.03 9.37 6.42
N ILE A 210 -4.98 10.19 6.29
CA ILE A 210 -4.45 11.02 7.37
C ILE A 210 -5.18 12.35 7.36
N VAL A 211 -5.89 12.67 8.44
CA VAL A 211 -6.71 13.89 8.56
C VAL A 211 -6.37 14.69 9.82
N PRO A 212 -6.62 16.00 9.85
CA PRO A 212 -6.44 16.82 11.05
C PRO A 212 -7.23 16.30 12.27
N PRO A 213 -6.79 16.59 13.51
CA PRO A 213 -7.51 16.20 14.74
C PRO A 213 -8.93 16.77 14.86
N SER A 214 -9.19 17.90 14.19
CA SER A 214 -10.50 18.56 14.14
C SER A 214 -11.50 17.87 13.21
N SER A 215 -11.04 16.97 12.33
CA SER A 215 -11.94 16.21 11.45
C SER A 215 -12.81 15.26 12.28
N PRO A 216 -14.13 15.19 12.02
CA PRO A 216 -15.03 14.32 12.78
C PRO A 216 -14.54 12.86 12.69
N ARG A 217 -14.39 12.22 13.86
CA ARG A 217 -13.96 10.81 13.91
C ARG A 217 -15.00 9.94 13.24
N LEU A 218 -14.66 9.34 12.10
CA LEU A 218 -15.28 8.09 11.69
C LEU A 218 -14.64 6.98 12.52
N LEU A 219 -15.17 6.77 13.73
CA LEU A 219 -14.80 5.59 14.52
C LEU A 219 -15.17 4.35 13.69
N PRO A 220 -14.24 3.39 13.52
CA PRO A 220 -14.57 2.13 12.86
C PRO A 220 -15.65 1.45 13.69
N GLY A 221 -16.87 1.37 13.14
CA GLY A 221 -18.04 0.78 13.80
C GLY A 221 -19.32 1.64 13.83
N ALA A 222 -19.30 2.90 13.35
CA ALA A 222 -20.49 3.75 13.38
C ALA A 222 -21.28 3.86 12.06
N GLY A 223 -20.78 3.32 10.94
CA GLY A 223 -21.35 3.65 9.61
C GLY A 223 -21.46 2.54 8.57
N ALA A 224 -21.00 1.31 8.83
CA ALA A 224 -21.06 0.25 7.82
C ALA A 224 -22.41 -0.50 7.76
N ASP A 225 -23.20 -0.48 8.84
CA ASP A 225 -24.48 -1.21 8.90
C ASP A 225 -25.72 -0.34 8.58
N ALA A 226 -25.55 0.97 8.35
CA ALA A 226 -26.69 1.88 8.19
C ALA A 226 -27.14 2.08 6.71
N ALA A 227 -26.41 1.58 5.72
CA ALA A 227 -26.66 1.89 4.31
C ALA A 227 -27.46 0.84 3.51
N HIS A 228 -27.88 -0.28 4.10
CA HIS A 228 -28.57 -1.36 3.36
C HIS A 228 -30.04 -1.65 3.76
N HIS A 229 -30.67 -0.82 4.60
CA HIS A 229 -32.07 -1.02 5.02
C HIS A 229 -33.00 0.20 4.81
N ALA A 230 -32.92 0.84 3.65
CA ALA A 230 -33.93 1.83 3.25
C ALA A 230 -34.29 1.68 1.77
N SER A 231 -34.99 0.60 1.40
CA SER A 231 -35.74 0.47 0.13
C SER A 231 -36.67 -0.74 0.17
N SER A 232 -37.86 -0.60 0.77
CA SER A 232 -39.08 -1.30 0.33
C SER A 232 -40.29 -0.87 1.16
N SER A 233 -40.92 0.24 0.78
CA SER A 233 -42.32 0.48 1.08
C SER A 233 -42.79 1.66 0.25
N THR A 234 -43.24 1.36 -0.97
CA THR A 234 -44.22 2.21 -1.63
C THR A 234 -45.34 1.32 -2.13
N GLU A 235 -46.44 1.49 -1.43
CA GLU A 235 -47.79 0.99 -1.67
C GLU A 235 -48.22 1.22 -3.12
N ALA A 236 -48.93 0.24 -3.66
CA ALA A 236 -49.82 0.44 -4.80
C ALA A 236 -51.20 0.86 -4.27
N PRO A 237 -51.89 1.80 -4.92
CA PRO A 237 -53.33 1.87 -4.87
C PRO A 237 -53.96 1.56 -6.24
N GLU A 238 -54.98 0.70 -6.16
CA GLU A 238 -56.15 0.47 -7.04
C GLU A 238 -56.04 0.58 -8.57
#